data_AF-A0A423V706-F1
#
_entry.id   AF-A0A423V706-F1
#
_cell.length_a   1.000
_cell.length_b   1.000
_cell.length_c   1.000
_cell.angle_alpha   90.00
_cell.angle_beta   90.00
_cell.angle_gamma   90.00
#
_symmetry.space_group_name_H-M   'P 1'
#
loop_
_entity.id
_entity.type
_entity.pdbx_description
1 polymer ?
#
loop_
_entity_poly.entity_id
_entity_poly.type
_entity_poly.pdbx_seq_one_letter_code
_entity_poly.pdbx_strand_id
1 'polypeptide(L)'
;MVEFPLMAPHWIYLVRNSDVLGTLYSDVPPLESVRLRSFHLDWRGPALTLRVDLPTYPDPDRVPLEWSERGHDNLQLQVQFVAVEDLTVRGWIPTVPVDISLAALPCRRILVRIAEVGFEFSFTASDSLTIGHISSYRMTETRSDEVPHSFVSRLDTRLFTSPPGTHESTFYQ
;
A
#
# COMPACT_ATOMS: atom_id res chain seq x y z
N MET A 1 -20.46 -24.35 -14.13
CA MET A 1 -21.04 -23.31 -13.25
C MET A 1 -19.90 -22.36 -12.97
N VAL A 2 -19.89 -21.18 -13.61
CA VAL A 2 -18.82 -20.19 -13.41
C VAL A 2 -19.23 -19.40 -12.18
N GLU A 3 -18.54 -19.62 -11.06
CA GLU A 3 -18.67 -18.75 -9.89
C GLU A 3 -18.13 -17.37 -10.29
N PHE A 4 -19.03 -16.40 -10.43
CA PHE A 4 -18.63 -15.00 -10.50
C PHE A 4 -18.08 -14.63 -9.12
N PRO A 5 -16.90 -14.00 -9.02
CA PRO A 5 -16.43 -13.50 -7.74
C PRO A 5 -17.49 -12.53 -7.20
N LEU A 6 -18.03 -12.82 -6.02
CA LEU A 6 -18.81 -11.85 -5.26
C LEU A 6 -17.95 -10.59 -5.14
N MET A 7 -18.53 -9.41 -5.45
CA MET A 7 -17.82 -8.14 -5.32
C MET A 7 -17.08 -8.12 -3.98
N ALA A 8 -15.75 -8.03 -4.03
CA ALA A 8 -14.98 -8.01 -2.81
C ALA A 8 -15.44 -6.82 -1.97
N PRO A 9 -15.63 -7.00 -0.65
CA PRO A 9 -15.88 -5.87 0.23
C PRO A 9 -14.76 -4.85 0.03
N HIS A 10 -15.08 -3.56 0.19
CA HIS A 10 -14.08 -2.49 0.14
C HIS A 10 -12.83 -2.91 0.92
N TRP A 11 -11.65 -2.77 0.32
CA TRP A 11 -10.41 -3.41 0.79
C TRP A 11 -10.10 -3.14 2.27
N ILE A 12 -10.56 -1.99 2.79
CA ILE A 12 -10.47 -1.60 4.20
C ILE A 12 -11.09 -2.64 5.17
N TYR A 13 -12.12 -3.38 4.76
CA TYR A 13 -12.74 -4.41 5.58
C TYR A 13 -11.88 -5.66 5.75
N LEU A 14 -10.86 -5.83 4.90
CA LEU A 14 -9.85 -6.88 5.03
C LEU A 14 -8.68 -6.43 5.90
N VAL A 15 -8.57 -5.14 6.23
CA VAL A 15 -7.47 -4.59 7.02
C VAL A 15 -7.72 -4.82 8.51
N ARG A 16 -6.80 -5.53 9.18
CA ARG A 16 -6.90 -5.86 10.61
C ARG A 16 -6.82 -4.65 11.53
N ASN A 17 -5.98 -3.69 11.18
CA ASN A 17 -5.74 -2.44 11.91
C ASN A 17 -6.32 -1.23 11.15
N SER A 18 -7.55 -1.36 10.65
CA SER A 18 -8.19 -0.35 9.79
C SER A 18 -8.40 1.01 10.46
N ASP A 19 -8.43 1.04 11.79
CA ASP A 19 -8.51 2.24 12.62
C ASP A 19 -7.39 3.24 12.30
N VAL A 20 -6.20 2.76 11.92
CA VAL A 20 -5.07 3.63 11.55
C VAL A 20 -5.41 4.54 10.37
N LEU A 21 -6.11 4.03 9.36
CA LEU A 21 -6.54 4.82 8.20
C LEU A 21 -7.77 5.68 8.53
N GLY A 22 -8.64 5.22 9.44
CA GLY A 22 -9.76 6.01 9.96
C GLY A 22 -9.34 7.27 10.71
N THR A 23 -8.08 7.37 11.15
CA THR A 23 -7.53 8.62 11.71
C THR A 23 -7.31 9.69 10.64
N LEU A 24 -7.07 9.28 9.38
CA LEU A 24 -6.72 10.16 8.26
C LEU A 24 -7.90 10.38 7.30
N TYR A 25 -8.73 9.36 7.10
CA TYR A 25 -9.84 9.38 6.14
C TYR A 25 -11.18 9.16 6.84
N SER A 26 -12.17 9.97 6.49
CA SER A 26 -13.58 9.71 6.77
C SER A 26 -14.13 8.64 5.82
N ASP A 27 -13.65 8.64 4.58
CA ASP A 27 -13.91 7.61 3.57
C ASP A 27 -12.58 7.21 2.92
N VAL A 28 -12.19 5.95 3.06
CA VAL A 28 -10.90 5.45 2.59
C VAL A 28 -10.98 5.29 1.07
N PRO A 29 -10.04 5.84 0.28
CA PRO A 29 -10.15 5.78 -1.17
C PRO A 29 -10.04 4.33 -1.69
N PRO A 30 -10.66 4.03 -2.85
CA PRO A 30 -10.46 2.76 -3.52
C PRO A 30 -9.00 2.63 -3.98
N LEU A 31 -8.55 1.39 -4.23
CA LEU A 31 -7.22 1.12 -4.78
C LEU A 31 -7.20 1.25 -6.31
N GLU A 32 -7.81 2.30 -6.83
CA GLU A 32 -7.84 2.67 -8.25
C GLU A 32 -6.86 3.82 -8.49
N SER A 33 -6.09 3.79 -9.58
CA SER A 33 -5.07 4.80 -9.89
C SER A 33 -4.03 4.98 -8.77
N VAL A 34 -3.59 3.86 -8.19
CA VAL A 34 -2.58 3.79 -7.12
C VAL A 34 -1.18 3.81 -7.72
N ARG A 35 -0.23 4.53 -7.11
CA ARG A 35 1.17 4.45 -7.54
C ARG A 35 1.88 3.31 -6.81
N LEU A 36 2.17 2.21 -7.49
CA LEU A 36 3.03 1.16 -6.95
C LEU A 36 4.48 1.64 -6.91
N ARG A 37 5.10 1.64 -5.73
CA ARG A 37 6.48 2.10 -5.51
C ARG A 37 7.47 0.95 -5.43
N SER A 38 7.12 -0.07 -4.67
CA SER A 38 7.92 -1.27 -4.51
C SER A 38 7.06 -2.41 -4.00
N PHE A 39 7.56 -3.63 -4.16
CA PHE A 39 7.11 -4.78 -3.40
C PHE A 39 8.32 -5.43 -2.74
N HIS A 40 8.12 -6.00 -1.56
CA HIS A 40 9.15 -6.69 -0.80
C HIS A 40 8.65 -8.09 -0.45
N LEU A 41 9.49 -9.10 -0.68
CA LEU A 41 9.22 -10.49 -0.28
C LEU A 41 10.04 -10.79 0.96
N ASP A 42 9.40 -11.29 2.02
CA ASP A 42 10.12 -11.75 3.20
C ASP A 42 10.66 -13.16 2.95
N TRP A 43 11.93 -13.39 3.32
CA TRP A 43 12.55 -14.70 3.25
C TRP A 43 12.15 -15.61 4.43
N ARG A 44 11.67 -15.04 5.55
CA ARG A 44 11.34 -15.77 6.79
C ARG A 44 9.96 -16.43 6.77
N GLY A 45 9.11 -16.05 5.83
CA GLY A 45 7.79 -16.60 5.64
C GLY A 45 7.16 -16.09 4.36
N PRO A 46 6.09 -16.74 3.85
CA PRO A 46 5.40 -16.29 2.65
C PRO A 46 4.63 -15.00 2.93
N ALA A 47 5.35 -13.88 2.98
CA ALA A 47 4.82 -12.55 3.23
C ALA A 47 5.30 -11.57 2.16
N LEU A 48 4.43 -10.62 1.83
CA LEU A 48 4.65 -9.65 0.78
C LEU A 48 4.18 -8.29 1.25
N THR A 49 5.03 -7.29 1.14
CA THR A 49 4.72 -5.90 1.49
C THR A 49 4.71 -5.05 0.22
N LEU A 50 3.54 -4.50 -0.12
CA LEU A 50 3.42 -3.49 -1.17
C LEU A 50 3.65 -2.10 -0.55
N ARG A 51 4.45 -1.27 -1.20
CA ARG A 51 4.56 0.17 -0.90
C ARG A 51 3.84 0.93 -2.00
N VAL A 52 2.83 1.71 -1.62
CA VAL A 52 1.94 2.38 -2.56
C VAL A 52 1.68 3.82 -2.14
N ASP A 53 1.51 4.72 -3.12
CA ASP A 53 0.91 6.02 -2.86
C ASP A 53 -0.58 5.97 -3.20
N LEU A 54 -1.42 6.41 -2.26
CA LEU A 54 -2.87 6.45 -2.45
C LEU A 54 -3.26 7.54 -3.47
N PRO A 55 -4.35 7.32 -4.24
CA PRO A 55 -4.78 8.22 -5.29
C PRO A 55 -5.36 9.54 -4.77
N THR A 56 -5.76 9.58 -3.50
CA THR A 56 -6.41 10.73 -2.87
C THR A 56 -5.74 11.02 -1.54
N TYR A 57 -5.35 12.27 -1.34
CA TYR A 57 -4.75 12.72 -0.08
C TYR A 57 -5.81 12.75 1.05
N PRO A 58 -5.42 12.58 2.33
CA PRO A 58 -6.37 12.58 3.45
C PRO A 58 -7.19 13.87 3.60
N ASP A 59 -8.27 13.78 4.37
CA ASP A 59 -9.18 14.91 4.61
C ASP A 59 -8.44 16.07 5.30
N PRO A 60 -8.58 17.33 4.83
CA PRO A 60 -7.81 18.46 5.34
C PRO A 60 -7.92 18.72 6.85
N ASP A 61 -9.04 18.34 7.48
CA ASP A 61 -9.30 18.48 8.91
C ASP A 61 -8.71 17.32 9.75
N ARG A 62 -8.27 16.25 9.10
CA ARG A 62 -7.68 15.05 9.73
C ARG A 62 -6.17 14.94 9.50
N VAL A 63 -5.64 15.65 8.53
CA VAL A 63 -4.19 15.73 8.27
C VAL A 63 -3.48 16.36 9.47
N PRO A 64 -2.38 15.77 9.97
CA PRO A 64 -1.53 16.40 10.97
C PRO A 64 -1.04 17.78 10.52
N LEU A 65 -1.15 18.79 11.40
CA LEU A 65 -0.79 20.18 11.09
C LEU A 65 0.61 20.32 10.48
N GLU A 66 1.58 19.55 10.99
CA GLU A 66 2.95 19.53 10.50
C GLU A 66 3.08 19.11 9.02
N TRP A 67 2.17 18.27 8.51
CA TRP A 67 2.17 17.85 7.10
C TRP A 67 1.60 18.97 6.22
N SER A 68 0.55 19.64 6.69
CA SER A 68 -0.03 20.80 6.02
C SER A 68 0.96 21.96 5.94
N GLU A 69 1.69 22.25 7.02
CA GLU A 69 2.73 23.30 7.05
C GLU A 69 3.90 23.01 6.10
N ARG A 70 4.21 21.72 5.87
CA ARG A 70 5.23 21.28 4.90
C ARG A 70 4.72 21.21 3.46
N GLY A 71 3.42 21.46 3.24
CA GLY A 71 2.80 21.41 1.92
C GLY A 71 2.83 20.00 1.32
N HIS A 72 2.66 18.97 2.14
CA HIS A 72 2.55 17.60 1.66
C HIS A 72 1.24 17.39 0.89
N ASP A 73 1.31 16.53 -0.13
CA ASP A 73 0.20 16.27 -1.05
C ASP A 73 0.06 14.79 -1.44
N ASN A 74 0.98 13.94 -0.98
CA ASN A 74 0.96 12.50 -1.23
C ASN A 74 0.99 11.72 0.08
N LEU A 75 0.20 10.64 0.14
CA LEU A 75 0.20 9.68 1.23
C LEU A 75 0.71 8.35 0.71
N GLN A 76 1.79 7.86 1.32
CA GLN A 76 2.38 6.56 1.05
C GLN A 76 2.09 5.63 2.21
N LEU A 77 1.74 4.39 1.90
CA LEU A 77 1.54 3.35 2.91
C LEU A 77 2.09 2.00 2.48
N GLN A 78 2.36 1.18 3.48
CA GLN A 78 2.65 -0.23 3.29
C GLN A 78 1.40 -1.08 3.49
N VAL A 79 1.11 -1.97 2.54
CA VAL A 79 0.10 -3.02 2.68
C VAL A 79 0.81 -4.36 2.76
N GLN A 80 0.66 -5.03 3.90
CA GLN A 80 1.29 -6.30 4.19
C GLN A 80 0.30 -7.45 3.99
N PHE A 81 0.75 -8.47 3.29
CA PHE A 81 0.04 -9.71 2.99
C PHE A 81 0.80 -10.89 3.59
N VAL A 82 0.06 -11.86 4.13
CA VAL A 82 0.61 -13.09 4.72
C VAL A 82 0.02 -14.33 4.06
N ALA A 83 0.72 -15.46 4.21
CA ALA A 83 0.39 -16.72 3.54
C ALA A 83 0.35 -16.57 2.02
N VAL A 84 1.32 -15.83 1.45
CA VAL A 84 1.40 -15.53 0.03
C VAL A 84 1.76 -16.77 -0.79
N GLU A 85 0.97 -17.07 -1.81
CA GLU A 85 1.16 -18.19 -2.73
C GLU A 85 0.90 -17.73 -4.19
N ASP A 86 1.22 -18.58 -5.16
CA ASP A 86 0.95 -18.35 -6.59
C ASP A 86 1.48 -17.00 -7.14
N LEU A 87 2.58 -16.50 -6.58
CA LEU A 87 3.16 -15.22 -6.96
C LEU A 87 3.66 -15.25 -8.41
N THR A 88 3.12 -14.35 -9.22
CA THR A 88 3.55 -14.06 -10.58
C THR A 88 3.94 -12.60 -10.68
N VAL A 89 5.15 -12.33 -11.17
CA VAL A 89 5.61 -10.98 -11.52
C VAL A 89 6.21 -11.01 -12.91
N ARG A 90 5.71 -10.16 -13.81
CA ARG A 90 6.26 -9.96 -15.16
C ARG A 90 6.36 -8.48 -15.46
N GLY A 91 7.48 -8.07 -16.05
CA GLY A 91 7.75 -6.68 -16.35
C GLY A 91 8.31 -5.90 -15.16
N TRP A 92 8.46 -4.58 -15.35
CA TRP A 92 8.94 -3.64 -14.35
C TRP A 92 7.78 -2.81 -13.81
N ILE A 93 7.90 -2.36 -12.55
CA ILE A 93 6.92 -1.47 -11.94
C ILE A 93 6.74 -0.23 -12.85
N PRO A 94 5.52 0.06 -13.30
CA PRO A 94 5.29 1.16 -14.22
C PRO A 94 5.43 2.51 -13.52
N THR A 95 5.77 3.55 -14.29
CA THR A 95 5.80 4.93 -13.79
C THR A 95 4.41 5.57 -13.77
N VAL A 96 3.42 4.92 -14.38
CA VAL A 96 2.01 5.32 -14.35
C VAL A 96 1.29 4.66 -13.17
N PRO A 97 0.21 5.28 -12.65
CA PRO A 97 -0.64 4.62 -11.66
C PRO A 97 -1.27 3.32 -12.21
N VAL A 98 -1.60 2.42 -11.30
CA VAL A 98 -2.17 1.09 -11.57
C VAL A 98 -3.39 0.85 -10.68
N ASP A 99 -4.26 -0.05 -11.12
CA ASP A 99 -5.37 -0.51 -10.30
C ASP A 99 -4.98 -1.79 -9.54
N ILE A 100 -5.33 -1.85 -8.25
CA ILE A 100 -5.14 -3.03 -7.41
C ILE A 100 -6.51 -3.62 -7.13
N SER A 101 -6.78 -4.79 -7.71
CA SER A 101 -8.02 -5.51 -7.48
C SER A 101 -7.83 -6.65 -6.49
N LEU A 102 -8.83 -6.83 -5.63
CA LEU A 102 -8.91 -7.93 -4.68
C LEU A 102 -10.17 -8.72 -4.98
N ALA A 103 -10.07 -10.05 -4.97
CA ALA A 103 -11.21 -10.95 -5.11
C ALA A 103 -11.18 -11.98 -3.99
N ALA A 104 -12.31 -12.19 -3.33
CA ALA A 104 -12.46 -13.26 -2.35
C ALA A 104 -12.35 -14.63 -3.02
N LEU A 105 -11.66 -15.56 -2.35
CA LEU A 105 -11.54 -16.96 -2.72
C LEU A 105 -12.05 -17.85 -1.56
N PRO A 106 -12.32 -19.14 -1.81
CA PRO A 106 -12.62 -20.09 -0.75
C PRO A 106 -11.51 -20.17 0.31
N CYS A 107 -11.83 -20.76 1.48
CA CYS A 107 -10.86 -21.04 2.53
C CYS A 107 -10.14 -19.82 3.12
N ARG A 108 -10.82 -18.68 3.24
CA ARG A 108 -10.24 -17.43 3.80
C ARG A 108 -9.03 -16.93 3.02
N ARG A 109 -9.16 -16.98 1.69
CA ARG A 109 -8.12 -16.53 0.76
C ARG A 109 -8.63 -15.34 -0.04
N ILE A 110 -7.69 -14.56 -0.54
CA ILE A 110 -7.93 -13.53 -1.55
C ILE A 110 -6.96 -13.71 -2.70
N LEU A 111 -7.40 -13.27 -3.88
CA LEU A 111 -6.57 -13.08 -5.05
C LEU A 111 -6.33 -11.60 -5.24
N VAL A 112 -5.07 -11.21 -5.31
CA VAL A 112 -4.65 -9.83 -5.57
C VAL A 112 -4.10 -9.76 -6.98
N ARG A 113 -4.55 -8.76 -7.74
CA ARG A 113 -4.05 -8.50 -9.09
C ARG A 113 -3.77 -7.02 -9.29
N ILE A 114 -2.59 -6.76 -9.84
CA ILE A 114 -2.14 -5.46 -10.31
C ILE A 114 -1.70 -5.68 -11.74
N ALA A 115 -2.41 -5.06 -12.68
CA ALA A 115 -2.13 -5.24 -14.10
C ALA A 115 -2.14 -3.89 -14.79
N GLU A 116 -1.13 -3.68 -15.63
CA GLU A 116 -1.00 -2.51 -16.50
C GLU A 116 -0.28 -2.95 -17.78
N VAL A 117 -0.28 -2.13 -18.82
CA VAL A 117 0.40 -2.50 -20.08
C VAL A 117 1.89 -2.79 -19.82
N GLY A 118 2.28 -4.06 -20.04
CA GLY A 118 3.66 -4.52 -19.86
C GLY A 118 4.06 -4.85 -18.41
N PHE A 119 3.11 -4.82 -17.46
CA PHE A 119 3.32 -5.21 -16.07
C PHE A 119 2.19 -6.12 -15.57
N GLU A 120 2.55 -7.31 -15.11
CA GLU A 120 1.62 -8.27 -14.50
C GLU A 120 2.14 -8.64 -13.12
N PHE A 121 1.34 -8.42 -12.08
CA PHE A 121 1.65 -8.79 -10.72
C PHE A 121 0.42 -9.40 -10.06
N SER A 122 0.52 -10.66 -9.64
CA SER A 122 -0.59 -11.33 -8.97
C SER A 122 -0.12 -12.36 -7.97
N PHE A 123 -0.92 -12.61 -6.95
CA PHE A 123 -0.67 -13.61 -5.92
C PHE A 123 -1.95 -13.94 -5.17
N THR A 124 -1.97 -15.08 -4.48
CA THR A 124 -3.01 -15.40 -3.50
C THR A 124 -2.47 -15.18 -2.08
N ALA A 125 -3.32 -14.79 -1.14
CA ALA A 125 -2.94 -14.54 0.25
C ALA A 125 -4.09 -14.87 1.21
N SER A 126 -3.83 -14.80 2.52
CA SER A 126 -4.90 -14.80 3.54
C SER A 126 -5.87 -13.63 3.31
N ASP A 127 -7.14 -13.82 3.65
CA ASP A 127 -8.21 -12.81 3.62
C ASP A 127 -8.07 -11.66 4.64
N SER A 128 -6.84 -11.39 5.10
CA SER A 128 -6.57 -10.34 6.07
C SER A 128 -5.27 -9.64 5.75
N LEU A 129 -5.30 -8.32 5.78
CA LEU A 129 -4.21 -7.41 5.44
C LEU A 129 -3.81 -6.61 6.68
N THR A 130 -2.57 -6.12 6.69
CA THR A 130 -2.11 -5.20 7.73
C THR A 130 -1.52 -3.95 7.09
N ILE A 131 -1.81 -2.78 7.66
CA ILE A 131 -1.15 -1.53 7.27
C ILE A 131 0.11 -1.37 8.11
N GLY A 132 1.25 -1.27 7.43
CA GLY A 132 2.54 -1.02 8.05
C GLY A 132 2.79 0.49 8.20
N HIS A 133 3.95 0.94 7.73
CA HIS A 133 4.30 2.36 7.79
C HIS A 133 3.36 3.21 6.94
N ILE A 134 2.96 4.36 7.49
CA ILE A 134 2.24 5.42 6.78
C ILE A 134 3.08 6.68 6.85
N SER A 135 3.31 7.27 5.70
CA SER A 135 4.06 8.50 5.56
C SER A 135 3.41 9.45 4.56
N SER A 136 3.76 10.71 4.68
CA SER A 136 3.35 11.74 3.76
C SER A 136 4.55 12.55 3.31
N TYR A 137 4.49 13.05 2.08
CA TYR A 137 5.54 13.85 1.48
C TYR A 137 4.94 14.80 0.44
N ARG A 138 5.78 15.72 -0.04
CA ARG A 138 5.47 16.59 -1.17
C ARG A 138 6.05 15.99 -2.44
N MET A 139 5.20 15.63 -3.39
CA MET A 139 5.64 15.08 -4.66
C MET A 139 6.36 16.13 -5.50
N THR A 140 7.49 15.74 -6.08
CA THR A 140 8.27 16.58 -7.00
C THR A 140 7.92 16.28 -8.45
N GLU A 141 8.34 17.15 -9.38
CA GLU A 141 8.16 16.92 -10.82
C GLU A 141 8.83 15.62 -11.31
N THR A 142 9.91 15.20 -10.67
CA THR A 142 10.61 13.93 -10.96
C THR A 142 9.83 12.70 -10.48
N ARG A 143 8.76 12.90 -9.70
CA ARG A 143 7.95 11.87 -9.05
C ARG A 143 8.77 10.87 -8.22
N SER A 144 9.96 11.26 -7.76
CA SER A 144 10.78 10.47 -6.86
C SER A 144 10.17 10.45 -5.46
N ASP A 145 10.29 9.34 -4.75
CA ASP A 145 10.00 9.22 -3.32
C ASP A 145 11.27 9.37 -2.45
N GLU A 146 12.42 9.72 -3.04
CA GLU A 146 13.66 10.10 -2.34
C GLU A 146 13.61 11.55 -1.83
N VAL A 147 12.51 11.90 -1.18
CA VAL A 147 12.30 13.23 -0.58
C VAL A 147 12.09 13.07 0.92
N PRO A 148 12.11 14.17 1.70
CA PRO A 148 11.77 14.08 3.11
C PRO A 148 10.32 13.61 3.31
N HIS A 149 10.14 12.61 4.18
CA HIS A 149 8.83 12.11 4.58
C HIS A 149 8.52 12.50 6.03
N SER A 150 7.22 12.67 6.33
CA SER A 150 6.70 12.72 7.69
C SER A 150 5.88 11.46 7.94
N PHE A 151 6.08 10.80 9.08
CA PHE A 151 5.42 9.54 9.41
C PHE A 151 4.32 9.71 10.45
N VAL A 152 3.28 8.87 10.38
CA VAL A 152 2.20 8.85 11.40
C VAL A 152 2.73 8.35 12.74
N SER A 153 3.57 7.32 12.72
CA SER A 153 4.14 6.72 13.93
C SER A 153 5.27 7.59 14.48
N ARG A 154 5.19 7.96 15.77
CA ARG A 154 6.27 8.66 16.48
C ARG A 154 7.59 7.89 16.50
N LEU A 155 7.52 6.56 16.45
CA LEU A 155 8.71 5.72 16.36
C LEU A 155 9.37 5.90 14.99
N ASP A 156 8.59 5.87 13.92
CA ASP A 156 9.10 6.04 12.56
C ASP A 156 9.64 7.45 12.34
N THR A 157 9.00 8.49 12.88
CA THR A 157 9.50 9.88 12.83
C THR A 157 10.90 10.03 13.41
N ARG A 158 11.29 9.17 14.37
CA ARG A 158 12.62 9.18 14.98
C ARG A 158 13.64 8.36 14.21
N LEU A 159 13.19 7.32 13.51
CA LEU A 159 14.06 6.35 12.83
C LEU A 159 14.30 6.71 11.36
N PHE A 160 13.33 7.35 10.71
CA PHE A 160 13.35 7.55 9.27
C PHE A 160 13.06 9.01 8.91
N THR A 161 13.97 9.61 8.14
CA THR A 161 13.78 10.94 7.53
C THR A 161 13.34 10.85 6.06
N SER A 162 13.54 9.68 5.44
CA SER A 162 13.10 9.26 4.11
C SER A 162 12.80 7.75 4.16
N PRO A 163 12.00 7.19 3.23
CA PRO A 163 11.85 5.76 3.13
C PRO A 163 13.24 5.14 2.92
N PRO A 164 13.65 4.17 3.75
CA PRO A 164 14.93 3.52 3.56
C PRO A 164 14.94 2.71 2.26
N GLY A 165 16.16 2.37 1.80
CA GLY A 165 16.33 1.57 0.60
C GLY A 165 15.60 0.23 0.70
N THR A 166 15.18 -0.34 -0.43
CA THR A 166 14.41 -1.60 -0.50
C THR A 166 15.13 -2.83 0.10
N HIS A 167 16.39 -2.69 0.47
CA HIS A 167 17.24 -3.70 1.10
C HIS A 167 17.23 -3.64 2.65
N GLU A 168 16.65 -2.61 3.26
CA GLU A 168 16.57 -2.48 4.72
C GLU A 168 15.38 -3.27 5.27
N SER A 169 15.61 -4.51 5.72
CA SER A 169 14.55 -5.39 6.20
C SER A 169 13.77 -4.83 7.38
N THR A 170 14.40 -4.04 8.26
CA THR A 170 13.77 -3.49 9.48
C THR A 170 12.59 -2.55 9.19
N PHE A 171 12.49 -1.99 7.98
CA PHE A 171 11.39 -1.11 7.57
C PHE A 171 10.28 -1.85 6.81
N TYR A 172 10.48 -3.09 6.40
CA TYR A 172 9.48 -3.86 5.65
C TYR A 172 8.91 -5.04 6.44
N GLN A 173 9.37 -5.21 7.68
CA GLN A 173 8.99 -6.26 8.63
C GLN A 173 8.01 -5.76 9.69
#